data_AF-A0A6V8PVS2-F1
#
_entry.id   AF-A0A6V8PVS2-F1
#
_cell.length_a   1.000
_cell.length_b   1.000
_cell.length_c   1.000
_cell.angle_alpha   90.00
_cell.angle_beta   90.00
_cell.angle_gamma   90.00
#
_symmetry.space_group_name_H-M   'P 1'
#
loop_
_entity.id
_entity.type
_entity.pdbx_description
1 polymer ?
#
loop_
_entity_poly.entity_id
_entity_poly.type
_entity_poly.pdbx_seq_one_letter_code
_entity_poly.pdbx_strand_id
1 'polypeptide(L)'
;NNSNKHSIISKLSNNTIAASLCLSTATKSRFFRKIQDGCNYSCSYCTIPKARGASKSIIPDTVVRQAVEAVSSGYKEIVLTGIHLGAYGLDLKPKVKLSKLIETILKQPTITRIRLSSLEIREIDDGLPDLLTDKSICNHLHIPLQRGDDSILKLMNRIYNSGQFSFKINDIAKKIPGISIGTDV
;
A
#
# COMPACT_ATOMS: atom_id res chain seq x y z
N ASN A 1 -23.09 -28.70 -40.59
CA ASN A 1 -23.32 -27.75 -41.70
C ASN A 1 -22.77 -26.38 -41.31
N ASN A 2 -21.51 -26.11 -41.67
CA ASN A 2 -20.68 -25.03 -41.09
C ASN A 2 -20.73 -23.71 -41.89
N SER A 3 -21.73 -23.57 -42.75
CA SER A 3 -21.81 -22.53 -43.80
C SER A 3 -22.43 -21.21 -43.32
N ASN A 4 -23.04 -21.17 -42.13
CA ASN A 4 -23.73 -19.98 -41.61
C ASN A 4 -22.88 -19.11 -40.66
N LYS A 5 -21.63 -19.48 -40.36
CA LYS A 5 -20.77 -18.70 -39.44
C LYS A 5 -19.99 -17.60 -40.17
N HIS A 6 -19.59 -17.84 -41.41
CA HIS A 6 -18.83 -16.86 -42.22
C HIS A 6 -19.67 -15.67 -42.70
N SER A 7 -20.98 -15.85 -42.95
CA SER A 7 -21.83 -14.74 -43.40
C SER A 7 -22.09 -13.69 -42.30
N ILE A 8 -22.12 -14.10 -41.03
CA ILE A 8 -22.29 -13.19 -39.89
C ILE A 8 -21.05 -12.30 -39.70
N ILE A 9 -19.85 -12.87 -39.84
CA ILE A 9 -18.58 -12.15 -39.71
C ILE A 9 -18.44 -11.10 -40.82
N SER A 10 -18.81 -11.43 -42.07
CA SER A 10 -18.77 -10.48 -43.19
C SER A 10 -19.76 -9.31 -43.06
N LYS A 11 -20.87 -9.51 -42.34
CA LYS A 11 -21.86 -8.45 -42.08
C LYS A 11 -21.45 -7.51 -40.95
N LEU A 12 -20.60 -7.97 -40.03
CA LEU A 12 -20.06 -7.16 -38.94
C LEU A 12 -18.87 -6.28 -39.38
N SER A 13 -18.18 -6.61 -40.48
CA SER A 13 -17.04 -5.82 -40.97
C SER A 13 -17.40 -4.58 -41.78
N ASN A 14 -18.66 -4.45 -42.25
CA ASN A 14 -19.04 -3.44 -43.24
C ASN A 14 -19.89 -2.28 -42.69
N ASN A 15 -20.09 -2.18 -41.38
CA ASN A 15 -20.68 -0.97 -40.78
C ASN A 15 -19.58 -0.02 -40.30
N THR A 16 -19.00 0.68 -41.27
CA THR A 16 -18.18 1.86 -41.05
C THR A 16 -19.07 3.01 -40.57
N ILE A 17 -18.96 3.41 -39.31
CA ILE A 17 -19.22 4.79 -38.90
C ILE A 17 -18.03 5.21 -38.05
N ALA A 18 -17.38 6.30 -38.48
CA ALA A 18 -16.27 6.95 -37.82
C ALA A 18 -16.62 7.28 -36.36
N ALA A 19 -16.32 6.36 -35.44
CA ALA A 19 -16.30 6.65 -34.02
C ALA A 19 -14.93 7.26 -33.71
N SER A 20 -14.87 8.57 -33.89
CA SER A 20 -13.98 9.52 -33.22
C SER A 20 -13.14 8.85 -32.14
N LEU A 21 -11.86 8.65 -32.44
CA LEU A 21 -10.72 8.58 -31.54
C LEU A 21 -11.11 8.45 -30.05
N CYS A 22 -11.63 7.29 -29.63
CA CYS A 22 -11.70 7.00 -28.22
C CYS A 22 -10.31 6.53 -27.80
N LEU A 23 -9.32 7.44 -27.86
CA LEU A 23 -8.15 7.36 -27.00
C LEU A 23 -8.64 7.62 -25.58
N SER A 24 -9.41 6.67 -25.03
CA SER A 24 -9.35 6.40 -23.61
C SER A 24 -7.97 5.81 -23.37
N THR A 25 -6.94 6.66 -23.38
CA THR A 25 -5.71 6.36 -22.64
C THR A 25 -6.18 6.32 -21.20
N ALA A 26 -6.57 5.14 -20.73
CA ALA A 26 -6.89 4.93 -19.33
C ALA A 26 -5.67 5.44 -18.57
N THR A 27 -5.78 6.64 -18.01
CA THR A 27 -4.68 7.30 -17.33
C THR A 27 -4.40 6.41 -16.15
N LYS A 28 -3.24 5.75 -16.18
CA LYS A 28 -2.82 4.84 -15.14
C LYS A 28 -2.78 5.63 -13.83
N SER A 29 -3.80 5.47 -12.99
CA SER A 29 -3.98 6.35 -11.84
C SER A 29 -3.02 5.97 -10.71
N ARG A 30 -2.98 4.68 -10.36
CA ARG A 30 -2.24 4.15 -9.22
C ARG A 30 -1.40 2.93 -9.60
N PHE A 31 -0.13 2.95 -9.22
CA PHE A 31 0.77 1.81 -9.27
C PHE A 31 0.88 1.16 -7.89
N PHE A 32 0.33 -0.03 -7.72
CA PHE A 32 0.44 -0.78 -6.47
C PHE A 32 1.76 -1.56 -6.44
N ARG A 33 2.65 -1.18 -5.53
CA ARG A 33 3.91 -1.88 -5.32
C ARG A 33 3.89 -2.61 -3.99
N LYS A 34 3.72 -3.93 -4.05
CA LYS A 34 3.97 -4.80 -2.89
C LYS A 34 5.45 -4.84 -2.58
N ILE A 35 5.83 -4.23 -1.46
CA ILE A 35 7.23 -4.14 -0.99
C ILE A 35 7.53 -5.07 0.18
N GLN A 36 6.48 -5.55 0.86
CA GLN A 36 6.55 -6.49 1.96
C GLN A 36 5.46 -7.54 1.78
N ASP A 37 5.77 -8.80 2.08
CA ASP A 37 4.82 -9.92 2.10
C ASP A 37 5.13 -10.86 3.26
N GLY A 38 4.21 -11.75 3.62
CA GLY A 38 4.35 -12.60 4.79
C GLY A 38 4.15 -11.85 6.11
N CYS A 39 4.19 -12.58 7.22
CA CYS A 39 3.98 -12.03 8.56
C CYS A 39 4.68 -12.89 9.62
N ASN A 40 5.31 -12.24 10.60
CA ASN A 40 5.95 -12.90 11.73
C ASN A 40 5.09 -12.83 13.02
N TYR A 41 3.93 -12.17 12.98
CA TYR A 41 2.99 -12.16 14.09
C TYR A 41 2.11 -13.41 14.10
N SER A 42 1.73 -13.85 15.30
CA SER A 42 0.90 -15.05 15.52
C SER A 42 -0.50 -14.68 16.01
N CYS A 43 -1.20 -13.81 15.28
CA CYS A 43 -2.58 -13.45 15.59
C CYS A 43 -3.48 -14.71 15.56
N SER A 44 -4.32 -14.91 16.57
CA SER A 44 -5.07 -16.16 16.76
C SER A 44 -6.09 -16.47 15.65
N TYR A 45 -6.50 -15.44 14.91
CA TYR A 45 -7.47 -15.53 13.82
C TYR A 45 -6.83 -15.51 12.41
N CYS A 46 -5.52 -15.27 12.32
CA CYS A 46 -4.87 -14.94 11.05
C CYS A 46 -4.17 -16.14 10.40
N THR A 47 -4.57 -16.50 9.18
CA THR A 47 -3.93 -17.59 8.42
C THR A 47 -2.66 -17.15 7.67
N ILE A 48 -2.35 -15.84 7.65
CA ILE A 48 -1.27 -15.30 6.81
C ILE A 48 0.10 -15.95 7.06
N PRO A 49 0.59 -16.14 8.30
CA PRO A 49 1.90 -16.78 8.51
C PRO A 49 1.99 -18.17 7.86
N LYS A 50 0.88 -18.92 7.85
CA LYS A 50 0.78 -20.23 7.19
C LYS A 50 0.71 -20.11 5.66
N ALA A 51 -0.05 -19.15 5.15
CA ALA A 51 -0.30 -19.00 3.71
C ALA A 51 0.81 -18.28 2.93
N ARG A 52 1.49 -17.32 3.57
CA ARG A 52 2.49 -16.43 2.96
C ARG A 52 3.89 -16.62 3.54
N GLY A 53 4.01 -17.34 4.65
CA GLY A 53 5.28 -17.57 5.35
C GLY A 53 5.75 -16.35 6.15
N ALA A 54 7.02 -16.41 6.55
CA ALA A 54 7.69 -15.34 7.27
C ALA A 54 7.72 -14.03 6.47
N SER A 55 7.84 -12.91 7.18
CA SER A 55 7.97 -11.59 6.56
C SER A 55 9.17 -11.54 5.62
N LYS A 56 8.93 -11.05 4.41
CA LYS A 56 9.92 -10.89 3.34
C LYS A 56 9.75 -9.52 2.70
N SER A 57 10.85 -8.80 2.59
CA SER A 57 10.91 -7.47 2.01
C SER A 57 11.64 -7.47 0.68
N ILE A 58 11.26 -6.55 -0.19
CA ILE A 58 11.96 -6.28 -1.44
C ILE A 58 13.11 -5.31 -1.17
N ILE A 59 14.29 -5.55 -1.73
CA ILE A 59 15.45 -4.68 -1.52
C ILE A 59 15.15 -3.22 -1.95
N PRO A 60 15.64 -2.20 -1.22
CA PRO A 60 15.27 -0.79 -1.46
C PRO A 60 15.47 -0.32 -2.90
N ASP A 61 16.63 -0.62 -3.49
CA ASP A 61 16.99 -0.17 -4.84
C ASP A 61 15.98 -0.66 -5.90
N THR A 62 15.49 -1.90 -5.73
CA THR A 62 14.46 -2.45 -6.63
C THR A 62 13.14 -1.70 -6.49
N VAL A 63 12.75 -1.35 -5.25
CA VAL A 63 11.52 -0.58 -5.00
C VAL A 63 11.61 0.81 -5.63
N VAL A 64 12.72 1.53 -5.41
CA VAL A 64 12.94 2.88 -5.95
C VAL A 64 12.94 2.85 -7.47
N ARG A 65 13.71 1.94 -8.09
CA ARG A 65 13.77 1.79 -9.54
C ARG A 65 12.39 1.57 -10.15
N GLN A 66 11.59 0.66 -9.59
CA GLN A 66 10.25 0.37 -10.09
C GLN A 66 9.26 1.51 -9.88
N ALA A 67 9.41 2.29 -8.80
CA ALA A 67 8.62 3.49 -8.59
C ALA A 67 8.92 4.55 -9.66
N VAL A 68 10.20 4.77 -9.98
CA VAL A 68 10.62 5.68 -11.07
C VAL A 68 10.11 5.19 -12.43
N GLU A 69 10.27 3.90 -12.74
CA GLU A 69 9.76 3.29 -13.97
C GLU A 69 8.24 3.44 -14.11
N ALA A 70 7.51 3.28 -13.00
CA ALA A 70 6.06 3.48 -12.98
C ALA A 70 5.68 4.93 -13.31
N VAL A 71 6.34 5.91 -12.68
CA VAL A 71 6.07 7.33 -12.99
C VAL A 71 6.40 7.65 -14.45
N SER A 72 7.55 7.18 -14.96
CA SER A 72 7.92 7.33 -16.38
C SER A 72 6.93 6.67 -17.33
N SER A 73 6.23 5.63 -16.88
CA SER A 73 5.16 4.95 -17.62
C SER A 73 3.78 5.62 -17.50
N GLY A 74 3.71 6.79 -16.88
CA GLY A 74 2.51 7.62 -16.77
C GLY A 74 1.68 7.43 -15.49
N TYR A 75 2.14 6.63 -14.52
CA TYR A 75 1.44 6.51 -13.24
C TYR A 75 1.55 7.80 -12.41
N LYS A 76 0.44 8.24 -11.80
CA LYS A 76 0.38 9.49 -11.02
C LYS A 76 0.52 9.30 -9.52
N GLU A 77 0.29 8.10 -9.02
CA GLU A 77 0.36 7.78 -7.59
C GLU A 77 1.03 6.40 -7.40
N ILE A 78 1.99 6.32 -6.49
CA ILE A 78 2.62 5.07 -6.06
C ILE A 78 1.98 4.63 -4.75
N VAL A 79 1.41 3.43 -4.72
CA VAL A 79 0.84 2.85 -3.49
C VAL A 79 1.79 1.76 -3.00
N LEU A 80 2.50 2.02 -1.90
CA LEU A 80 3.34 1.03 -1.25
C LEU A 80 2.45 0.10 -0.42
N THR A 81 2.50 -1.19 -0.72
CA THR A 81 1.65 -2.19 -0.06
C THR A 81 2.47 -3.23 0.68
N GLY A 82 1.95 -3.69 1.80
CA GLY A 82 2.45 -4.82 2.57
C GLY A 82 1.35 -5.41 3.43
N ILE A 83 1.59 -6.62 3.94
CA ILE A 83 0.74 -7.22 4.97
C ILE A 83 1.00 -6.50 6.31
N HIS A 84 2.28 -6.32 6.64
CA HIS A 84 2.79 -5.53 7.75
C HIS A 84 3.78 -4.53 7.18
N LEU A 85 3.27 -3.46 6.56
CA LEU A 85 4.07 -2.54 5.76
C LEU A 85 5.22 -1.91 6.57
N GLY A 86 5.00 -1.57 7.84
CA GLY A 86 6.03 -0.95 8.66
C GLY A 86 7.05 -1.95 9.20
N ALA A 87 6.81 -3.26 9.06
CA ALA A 87 7.83 -4.29 9.26
C ALA A 87 8.79 -4.44 8.06
N TYR A 88 8.62 -3.63 7.00
CA TYR A 88 9.53 -3.60 5.86
C TYR A 88 10.99 -3.45 6.30
N GLY A 89 11.85 -4.28 5.71
CA GLY A 89 13.30 -4.24 5.84
C GLY A 89 13.86 -4.80 7.14
N LEU A 90 13.02 -5.29 8.06
CA LEU A 90 13.47 -5.99 9.28
C LEU A 90 14.14 -7.34 8.99
N ASP A 91 13.78 -7.98 7.87
CA ASP A 91 14.35 -9.23 7.37
C ASP A 91 15.59 -9.05 6.49
N LEU A 92 15.89 -7.82 6.07
CA LEU A 92 17.03 -7.51 5.20
C LEU A 92 18.35 -7.42 5.97
N LYS A 93 19.47 -7.57 5.25
CA LYS A 93 20.83 -7.39 5.76
C LYS A 93 21.62 -6.46 4.82
N PRO A 94 21.99 -5.24 5.24
CA PRO A 94 21.63 -4.62 6.52
C PRO A 94 20.11 -4.37 6.63
N LYS A 95 19.62 -4.27 7.88
CA LYS A 95 18.23 -3.91 8.13
C LYS A 95 17.94 -2.49 7.66
N VAL A 96 16.74 -2.26 7.13
CA VAL A 96 16.30 -0.95 6.65
C VAL A 96 14.92 -0.67 7.23
N LYS A 97 14.67 0.56 7.69
CA LYS A 97 13.34 0.98 8.17
C LYS A 97 12.48 1.46 6.99
N LEU A 98 11.16 1.32 7.10
CA LEU A 98 10.22 1.86 6.11
C LEU A 98 10.42 3.37 5.89
N SER A 99 10.60 4.13 6.97
CA SER A 99 10.88 5.58 6.92
C SER A 99 12.10 5.90 6.01
N LYS A 100 13.17 5.12 6.11
CA LYS A 100 14.38 5.30 5.28
C LYS A 100 14.16 4.96 3.80
N LEU A 101 13.35 3.94 3.51
CA LEU A 101 12.94 3.68 2.13
C LEU A 101 12.14 4.87 1.58
N ILE A 102 11.17 5.37 2.34
CA ILE A 102 10.32 6.50 1.92
C ILE A 102 11.17 7.76 1.69
N GLU A 103 12.08 8.10 2.60
CA GLU A 103 13.05 9.20 2.41
C GLU A 103 13.82 9.06 1.09
N THR A 104 14.22 7.85 0.72
CA THR A 104 14.96 7.58 -0.51
C THR A 104 14.08 7.76 -1.75
N ILE A 105 12.81 7.36 -1.67
CA ILE A 105 11.83 7.57 -2.74
C ILE A 105 11.51 9.06 -2.90
N LEU A 106 11.36 9.82 -1.80
CA LEU A 106 11.09 11.25 -1.83
C LEU A 106 12.22 12.09 -2.45
N LYS A 107 13.46 11.59 -2.44
CA LYS A 107 14.57 12.21 -3.16
C LYS A 107 14.42 12.16 -4.69
N GLN A 108 13.49 11.36 -5.21
CA GLN A 108 13.20 11.29 -6.64
C GLN A 108 12.22 12.39 -7.02
N PRO A 109 12.65 13.45 -7.74
CA PRO A 109 11.81 14.63 -8.00
C PRO A 109 10.59 14.32 -8.89
N THR A 110 10.62 13.20 -9.61
CA THR A 110 9.51 12.76 -10.46
C THR A 110 8.35 12.15 -9.65
N ILE A 111 8.61 11.66 -8.44
CA ILE A 111 7.61 11.00 -7.59
C ILE A 111 6.92 12.06 -6.72
N THR A 112 5.71 12.44 -7.13
CA THR A 112 4.95 13.53 -6.50
C THR A 112 3.81 13.06 -5.61
N ARG A 113 3.52 11.74 -5.59
CA ARG A 113 2.42 11.20 -4.79
C ARG A 113 2.65 9.74 -4.39
N ILE A 114 2.70 9.51 -3.09
CA ILE A 114 2.91 8.22 -2.43
C ILE A 114 1.76 7.97 -1.47
N ARG A 115 1.24 6.75 -1.44
CA ARG A 115 0.28 6.28 -0.44
C ARG A 115 0.82 5.03 0.24
N LEU A 116 0.61 4.96 1.54
CA LEU A 116 0.92 3.79 2.34
C LEU A 116 -0.35 2.95 2.54
N SER A 117 -0.22 1.63 2.44
CA SER A 117 -1.27 0.70 2.89
C SER A 117 -1.33 0.62 4.42
N SER A 118 -2.00 -0.42 4.93
CA SER A 118 -2.14 -0.67 6.37
C SER A 118 -0.81 -0.72 7.12
N LEU A 119 -0.79 -0.09 8.30
CA LEU A 119 0.30 -0.12 9.28
C LEU A 119 -0.25 -0.55 10.63
N GLU A 120 0.55 -1.26 11.41
CA GLU A 120 0.22 -1.53 12.81
C GLU A 120 0.84 -0.44 13.72
N ILE A 121 0.22 -0.11 14.86
CA ILE A 121 0.63 1.05 15.69
C ILE A 121 2.09 1.00 16.18
N ARG A 122 2.65 -0.20 16.39
CA ARG A 122 4.04 -0.40 16.83
C ARG A 122 5.04 -0.37 15.67
N GLU A 123 4.56 -0.48 14.44
CA GLU A 123 5.39 -0.38 13.23
C GLU A 123 5.62 1.07 12.79
N ILE A 124 4.85 2.01 13.36
CA ILE A 124 5.02 3.44 13.13
C ILE A 124 6.20 3.92 13.99
N ASP A 125 7.39 3.87 13.41
CA ASP A 125 8.61 4.42 13.99
C ASP A 125 8.54 5.95 14.12
N ASP A 126 9.50 6.53 14.84
CA ASP A 126 9.50 7.97 15.13
C ASP A 126 9.75 8.85 13.90
N GLY A 127 10.36 8.30 12.84
CA GLY A 127 10.64 9.06 11.61
C GLY A 127 9.46 9.09 10.64
N LEU A 128 8.56 8.11 10.70
CA LEU A 128 7.43 8.04 9.78
C LEU A 128 6.46 9.23 9.92
N PRO A 129 6.06 9.68 11.13
CA PRO A 129 5.22 10.87 11.28
C PRO A 129 5.81 12.13 10.65
N ASP A 130 7.12 12.35 10.76
CA ASP A 130 7.77 13.53 10.17
C ASP A 130 7.66 13.50 8.65
N LEU A 131 7.82 12.32 8.03
CA LEU A 131 7.69 12.16 6.57
C LEU A 131 6.27 12.41 6.08
N LEU A 132 5.24 12.05 6.87
CA LEU A 132 3.85 12.27 6.49
C LEU A 132 3.47 13.76 6.37
N THR A 133 4.33 14.68 6.83
CA THR A 133 4.17 16.13 6.60
C THR A 133 4.56 16.56 5.17
N ASP A 134 5.29 15.71 4.43
CA ASP A 134 5.64 15.96 3.03
C ASP A 134 4.38 15.89 2.15
N LYS A 135 4.21 16.90 1.28
CA LYS A 135 3.05 17.01 0.38
C LYS A 135 2.95 15.87 -0.64
N SER A 136 4.07 15.21 -0.90
CA SER A 136 4.16 14.06 -1.80
C SER A 136 3.62 12.80 -1.14
N ILE A 137 3.38 12.78 0.18
CA ILE A 137 2.77 11.65 0.87
C ILE A 137 1.30 11.96 1.15
N CYS A 138 0.43 11.01 0.84
CA CYS A 138 -0.99 11.14 1.14
C CYS A 138 -1.18 11.26 2.66
N ASN A 139 -1.86 12.31 3.10
CA ASN A 139 -2.20 12.57 4.50
C ASN A 139 -3.30 11.61 5.02
N HIS A 140 -3.04 10.31 4.91
CA HIS A 140 -3.95 9.23 5.28
C HIS A 140 -3.16 8.01 5.74
N LEU A 141 -3.52 7.47 6.91
CA LEU A 141 -3.05 6.18 7.39
C LEU A 141 -4.23 5.24 7.62
N HIS A 142 -4.03 3.98 7.28
CA HIS A 142 -4.92 2.90 7.69
C HIS A 142 -4.26 2.11 8.82
N ILE A 143 -4.84 2.11 10.01
CA ILE A 143 -4.27 1.51 11.22
C ILE A 143 -5.33 0.65 11.89
N PRO A 144 -5.32 -0.68 11.72
CA PRO A 144 -6.42 -1.51 12.17
C PRO A 144 -6.34 -1.81 13.67
N LEU A 145 -7.41 -1.49 14.40
CA LEU A 145 -7.60 -1.81 15.82
C LEU A 145 -8.11 -3.25 16.01
N GLN A 146 -8.91 -3.73 15.07
CA GLN A 146 -9.62 -5.01 15.07
C GLN A 146 -10.70 -5.18 16.14
N ARG A 147 -10.48 -4.75 17.39
CA ARG A 147 -11.48 -4.73 18.47
C ARG A 147 -11.13 -3.69 19.53
N GLY A 148 -12.14 -3.04 20.12
CA GLY A 148 -11.97 -2.05 21.19
C GLY A 148 -11.90 -2.61 22.62
N ASP A 149 -11.99 -3.93 22.79
CA ASP A 149 -11.97 -4.59 24.10
C ASP A 149 -10.61 -5.23 24.38
N ASP A 150 -9.97 -4.83 25.48
CA ASP A 150 -8.63 -5.28 25.85
C ASP A 150 -8.54 -6.79 26.12
N SER A 151 -9.61 -7.39 26.65
CA SER A 151 -9.68 -8.85 26.86
C SER A 151 -9.71 -9.57 25.52
N ILE A 152 -10.44 -9.05 24.53
CA ILE A 152 -10.49 -9.62 23.18
C ILE A 152 -9.19 -9.35 22.43
N LEU A 153 -8.59 -8.17 22.52
CA LEU A 153 -7.28 -7.89 21.93
C LEU A 153 -6.22 -8.88 22.43
N LYS A 154 -6.24 -9.20 23.72
CA LYS A 154 -5.37 -10.23 24.30
C LYS A 154 -5.66 -11.63 23.72
N LEU A 155 -6.93 -12.02 23.58
CA LEU A 155 -7.32 -13.29 22.92
C LEU A 155 -6.95 -13.33 21.43
N MET A 156 -6.93 -12.18 20.76
CA MET A 156 -6.46 -12.02 19.37
C MET A 156 -4.94 -12.11 19.25
N ASN A 157 -4.23 -12.21 20.38
CA ASN A 157 -2.78 -12.13 20.50
C ASN A 157 -2.21 -10.79 19.97
N ARG A 158 -2.95 -9.70 20.18
CA ARG A 158 -2.44 -8.34 19.96
C ARG A 158 -1.49 -7.98 21.08
N ILE A 159 -0.37 -7.38 20.71
CA ILE A 159 0.70 -6.97 21.62
C ILE A 159 0.56 -5.50 22.02
N TYR A 160 -0.68 -5.03 22.09
CA TYR A 160 -1.09 -3.70 22.54
C TYR A 160 -2.52 -3.74 23.09
N ASN A 161 -2.93 -2.70 23.82
CA ASN A 161 -4.29 -2.48 24.29
C ASN A 161 -4.94 -1.24 23.64
N SER A 162 -6.24 -1.05 23.88
CA SER A 162 -7.02 0.07 23.34
C SER A 162 -6.47 1.44 23.77
N GLY A 163 -5.95 1.56 25.00
CA GLY A 163 -5.31 2.78 25.50
C GLY A 163 -4.04 3.14 24.73
N GLN A 164 -3.17 2.18 24.45
CA GLN A 164 -1.95 2.36 23.65
C GLN A 164 -2.28 2.74 22.21
N PHE A 165 -3.31 2.12 21.63
CA PHE A 165 -3.81 2.49 20.31
C PHE A 165 -4.28 3.95 20.30
N SER A 166 -5.19 4.31 21.21
CA SER A 166 -5.73 5.67 21.32
C SER A 166 -4.62 6.70 21.53
N PHE A 167 -3.66 6.41 22.42
CA PHE A 167 -2.51 7.30 22.65
C PHE A 167 -1.70 7.53 21.38
N LYS A 168 -1.34 6.47 20.64
CA LYS A 168 -0.54 6.59 19.41
C LYS A 168 -1.29 7.33 18.31
N ILE A 169 -2.59 7.07 18.12
CA ILE A 169 -3.42 7.80 17.15
C ILE A 169 -3.48 9.29 17.51
N ASN A 170 -3.69 9.63 18.78
CA ASN A 170 -3.72 11.02 19.23
C ASN A 170 -2.37 11.73 19.07
N ASP A 171 -1.24 11.05 19.33
CA ASP A 171 0.10 11.60 19.10
C ASP A 171 0.33 11.92 17.61
N ILE A 172 -0.06 11.01 16.72
CA ILE A 172 0.03 11.21 15.26
C ILE A 172 -0.85 12.38 14.81
N ALA A 173 -2.11 12.43 15.27
CA ALA A 173 -3.06 13.49 14.90
C ALA A 173 -2.63 14.88 15.38
N LYS A 174 -1.95 14.96 16.53
CA LYS A 174 -1.37 16.22 17.03
C LYS A 174 -0.19 16.69 16.17
N LYS A 175 0.67 15.77 15.72
CA LYS A 175 1.84 16.07 14.89
C LYS A 175 1.46 16.45 13.46
N ILE A 176 0.37 15.87 12.94
CA ILE A 176 -0.05 16.04 11.55
C ILE A 176 -1.51 16.51 11.51
N PRO A 177 -1.75 17.83 11.65
CA PRO A 177 -3.10 18.37 11.61
C PRO A 177 -3.83 17.99 10.30
N GLY A 178 -5.06 17.51 10.41
CA GLY A 178 -5.90 17.12 9.28
C GLY A 178 -5.60 15.73 8.68
N ILE A 179 -4.77 14.91 9.34
CA ILE A 179 -4.55 13.53 8.91
C ILE A 179 -5.82 12.69 8.99
N SER A 180 -6.09 11.92 7.93
CA SER A 180 -7.18 10.95 7.92
C SER A 180 -6.70 9.61 8.48
N ILE A 181 -7.39 9.07 9.49
CA ILE A 181 -7.10 7.75 10.05
C ILE A 181 -8.27 6.81 9.75
N GLY A 182 -8.01 5.76 8.96
CA GLY A 182 -8.94 4.65 8.75
C GLY A 182 -8.60 3.48 9.66
N THR A 183 -9.60 2.72 10.11
CA THR A 183 -9.38 1.55 10.97
C THR A 183 -10.45 0.47 10.75
N ASP A 184 -10.05 -0.79 10.88
CA ASP A 184 -10.95 -1.94 10.94
C ASP A 184 -11.28 -2.26 12.42
N VAL A 185 -12.54 -2.60 12.73
CA VAL A 185 -13.05 -2.90 14.09
C VAL A 185 -13.95 -4.14 14.11
#